data_AF-A0A1L4CYJ2-F1
#
_entry.id   AF-A0A1L4CYJ2-F1
#
_cell.length_a   1.000
_cell.length_b   1.000
_cell.length_c   1.000
_cell.angle_alpha   90.00
_cell.angle_beta   90.00
_cell.angle_gamma   90.00
#
_symmetry.space_group_name_H-M   'P 1'
#
loop_
_entity.id
_entity.type
_entity.pdbx_description
1 polymer ?
#
loop_
_entity_poly.entity_id
_entity_poly.type
_entity_poly.pdbx_seq_one_letter_code
_entity_poly.pdbx_strand_id
1 'polypeptide(L)'
;MKVYTIPFCPYCFRVKLLTSEKKIPSSQIQYDEIDLKNAPEELKIINPNLTVPTMVLEKNKGFPESLIIMEYIDKLNLSEEKLFGNNDKEIAQNKVLIEHISQEVTSLLLSCLFAKGSEMKLRQALEKLPQAFEKMDILLEQAQGSYFGGTKLNAVDMSFAPFLCYYLVAQEIYPRLKLPQESSKTGIYFKNIKENKYVQEVILNKKGFKDHIQTMISEPEYITTIKKSSRILVEDIEKEVKILNDKISSKIQNKNPIFWKINKNEKGPFIETTVTFKNYDEALKSVNKICDLQETSDHHSNFILDNLSQIKVEVCTHQPKWGVTAMDFAFAEALSLHVLS
;
A
#
# COMPACT_ATOMS: atom_id res chain seq x y z
N MET A 1 -17.52 27.14 -5.45
CA MET A 1 -16.89 26.32 -4.40
C MET A 1 -15.55 25.81 -4.90
N LYS A 2 -14.62 25.47 -4.00
CA LYS A 2 -13.29 24.95 -4.34
C LYS A 2 -13.02 23.67 -3.55
N VAL A 3 -12.28 22.73 -4.11
CA VAL A 3 -11.85 21.51 -3.42
C VAL A 3 -10.33 21.39 -3.50
N TYR A 4 -9.67 21.40 -2.36
CA TYR A 4 -8.25 21.07 -2.26
C TYR A 4 -8.06 19.57 -2.48
N THR A 5 -7.12 19.22 -3.36
CA THR A 5 -6.80 17.84 -3.76
C THR A 5 -5.30 17.64 -3.85
N ILE A 6 -4.86 16.38 -3.96
CA ILE A 6 -3.48 16.03 -4.32
C ILE A 6 -3.50 15.09 -5.54
N PRO A 7 -2.38 14.96 -6.28
CA PRO A 7 -2.30 14.03 -7.39
C PRO A 7 -2.63 12.60 -6.94
N PHE A 8 -3.36 11.89 -7.79
CA PHE A 8 -3.69 10.47 -7.66
C PHE A 8 -4.46 10.04 -6.40
N CYS A 9 -4.84 10.93 -5.47
CA CYS A 9 -5.55 10.52 -4.26
C CYS A 9 -6.89 9.82 -4.55
N PRO A 10 -7.11 8.58 -4.06
CA PRO A 10 -8.34 7.84 -4.33
C PRO A 10 -9.57 8.52 -3.73
N TYR A 11 -9.44 9.16 -2.56
CA TYR A 11 -10.52 9.93 -1.95
C TYR A 11 -10.88 11.18 -2.75
N CYS A 12 -9.89 11.86 -3.35
CA CYS A 12 -10.14 12.99 -4.25
C CYS A 12 -10.82 12.53 -5.54
N PHE A 13 -10.47 11.36 -6.06
CA PHE A 13 -11.12 10.77 -7.23
C PHE A 13 -12.60 10.49 -7.01
N ARG A 14 -13.03 10.12 -5.79
CA ARG A 14 -14.46 9.97 -5.47
C ARG A 14 -15.26 11.24 -5.80
N VAL A 15 -14.77 12.40 -5.36
CA VAL A 15 -15.42 13.70 -5.60
C VAL A 15 -15.34 14.07 -7.09
N LYS A 16 -14.19 13.83 -7.74
CA LYS A 16 -14.02 14.09 -9.18
C LYS A 16 -14.98 13.24 -10.04
N LEU A 17 -15.10 11.94 -9.76
CA LEU A 17 -16.08 11.07 -10.43
C LEU A 17 -17.50 11.58 -10.26
N LEU A 18 -17.89 11.97 -9.03
CA LEU A 18 -19.22 12.53 -8.78
C LEU A 18 -19.48 13.79 -9.60
N THR A 19 -18.54 14.73 -9.63
CA THR A 19 -18.72 15.96 -10.43
C THR A 19 -18.75 15.68 -11.93
N SER A 20 -17.99 14.69 -12.41
CA SER A 20 -17.98 14.29 -13.82
C SER A 20 -19.30 13.61 -14.23
N GLU A 21 -19.82 12.69 -13.42
CA GLU A 21 -21.11 12.02 -13.68
C GLU A 21 -22.24 13.05 -13.72
N LYS A 22 -22.31 13.94 -12.71
CA LYS A 22 -23.30 15.02 -12.63
C LYS A 22 -23.05 16.17 -13.62
N LYS A 23 -21.96 16.12 -14.40
CA LYS A 23 -21.54 17.15 -15.37
C LYS A 23 -21.46 18.56 -14.75
N ILE A 24 -21.00 18.65 -13.51
CA ILE A 24 -20.86 19.92 -12.80
C ILE A 24 -19.72 20.72 -13.43
N PRO A 25 -19.96 21.95 -13.94
CA PRO A 25 -18.94 22.74 -14.59
C PRO A 25 -17.93 23.30 -13.58
N SER A 26 -16.71 23.59 -14.07
CA SER A 26 -15.63 24.19 -13.27
C SER A 26 -15.98 25.58 -12.73
N SER A 27 -16.97 26.27 -13.30
CA SER A 27 -17.50 27.53 -12.76
C SER A 27 -18.23 27.35 -11.42
N GLN A 28 -18.73 26.15 -11.11
CA GLN A 28 -19.40 25.84 -9.83
C GLN A 28 -18.45 25.21 -8.81
N ILE A 29 -17.63 24.24 -9.26
CA ILE A 29 -16.65 23.55 -8.40
C ILE A 29 -15.28 23.53 -9.09
N GLN A 30 -14.31 24.17 -8.45
CA GLN A 30 -12.91 24.17 -8.89
C GLN A 30 -12.08 23.19 -8.07
N TYR A 31 -11.13 22.50 -8.72
CA TYR A 31 -10.15 21.65 -8.04
C TYR A 31 -8.82 22.37 -7.96
N ASP A 32 -8.27 22.47 -6.76
CA ASP A 32 -6.96 23.06 -6.50
C ASP A 32 -6.03 21.94 -6.02
N GLU A 33 -4.99 21.64 -6.80
CA GLU A 33 -4.05 20.55 -6.51
C GLU A 33 -2.85 21.11 -5.75
N ILE A 34 -2.60 20.61 -4.54
CA ILE A 34 -1.67 21.22 -3.58
C ILE A 34 -0.57 20.26 -3.12
N ASP A 35 0.50 20.79 -2.55
CA ASP A 35 1.48 20.03 -1.77
C ASP A 35 1.13 20.12 -0.28
N LEU A 36 0.83 18.98 0.35
CA LEU A 36 0.48 18.93 1.78
C LEU A 36 1.66 19.31 2.70
N LYS A 37 2.91 19.16 2.25
CA LYS A 37 4.07 19.63 3.01
C LYS A 37 4.13 21.16 3.10
N ASN A 38 3.55 21.83 2.10
CA ASN A 38 3.48 23.28 1.97
C ASN A 38 2.01 23.73 1.84
N ALA A 39 1.15 23.20 2.72
CA ALA A 39 -0.30 23.42 2.66
C ALA A 39 -0.69 24.90 2.80
N PRO A 40 -1.68 25.40 2.03
CA PRO A 40 -2.22 26.75 2.19
C PRO A 40 -2.77 26.99 3.60
N GLU A 41 -2.63 28.22 4.13
CA GLU A 41 -3.16 28.59 5.45
C GLU A 41 -4.68 28.37 5.56
N GLU A 42 -5.43 28.63 4.49
CA GLU A 42 -6.87 28.36 4.45
C GLU A 42 -7.19 26.87 4.70
N LEU A 43 -6.38 25.94 4.17
CA LEU A 43 -6.55 24.51 4.44
C LEU A 43 -6.28 24.20 5.92
N LYS A 44 -5.22 24.76 6.50
CA LYS A 44 -4.87 24.55 7.92
C LYS A 44 -5.99 25.02 8.85
N ILE A 45 -6.65 26.12 8.50
CA ILE A 45 -7.78 26.66 9.26
C ILE A 45 -9.02 25.75 9.15
N ILE A 46 -9.37 25.31 7.94
CA ILE A 46 -10.58 24.50 7.70
C ILE A 46 -10.41 23.06 8.19
N ASN A 47 -9.22 22.49 7.99
CA ASN A 47 -8.90 21.11 8.28
C ASN A 47 -7.50 20.99 8.92
N PRO A 48 -7.41 21.05 10.27
CA PRO A 48 -6.15 20.91 11.00
C PRO A 48 -5.43 19.58 10.78
N ASN A 49 -6.14 18.54 10.31
CA ASN A 49 -5.55 17.24 9.99
C ASN A 49 -4.76 17.24 8.67
N LEU A 50 -4.84 18.33 7.88
CA LEU A 50 -4.14 18.47 6.60
C LEU A 50 -4.42 17.32 5.63
N THR A 51 -5.67 16.87 5.58
CA THR A 51 -6.13 15.81 4.68
C THR A 51 -6.87 16.38 3.48
N VAL A 52 -6.97 15.56 2.43
CA VAL A 52 -7.73 15.87 1.23
C VAL A 52 -8.62 14.67 0.85
N PRO A 53 -9.74 14.88 0.14
CA PRO A 53 -10.26 16.18 -0.33
C PRO A 53 -10.76 17.05 0.82
N THR A 54 -10.57 18.37 0.71
CA THR A 54 -11.19 19.36 1.60
C THR A 54 -11.93 20.39 0.75
N MET A 55 -13.24 20.53 0.98
CA MET A 55 -14.09 21.50 0.27
C MET A 55 -14.09 22.83 1.01
N VAL A 56 -13.91 23.91 0.26
CA VAL A 56 -14.05 25.31 0.69
C VAL A 56 -15.36 25.85 0.12
N LEU A 57 -16.26 26.27 1.01
CA LEU A 57 -17.53 26.91 0.65
C LEU A 57 -17.38 28.42 0.57
N GLU A 58 -16.70 29.00 1.58
CA GLU A 58 -16.40 30.42 1.73
C GLU A 58 -14.99 30.57 2.31
N LYS A 59 -14.46 31.80 2.36
CA LYS A 59 -13.14 32.07 2.96
C LYS A 59 -13.05 31.47 4.36
N ASN A 60 -12.08 30.57 4.57
CA ASN A 60 -11.85 29.87 5.83
C ASN A 60 -13.03 29.03 6.37
N LYS A 61 -14.03 28.70 5.53
CA LYS A 61 -15.14 27.80 5.91
C LYS A 61 -15.29 26.68 4.91
N GLY A 62 -15.42 25.47 5.44
CA GLY A 62 -15.45 24.26 4.63
C GLY A 62 -15.44 23.02 5.50
N PHE A 63 -15.20 21.87 4.88
CA PHE A 63 -15.06 20.61 5.60
C PHE A 63 -14.29 19.58 4.77
N PRO A 64 -13.56 18.67 5.44
CA PRO A 64 -12.93 17.50 4.81
C PRO A 64 -13.93 16.34 4.63
N GLU A 65 -13.38 15.17 4.29
CA GLU A 65 -14.08 13.89 4.10
C GLU A 65 -14.78 13.74 2.74
N SER A 66 -14.23 12.85 1.90
CA SER A 66 -14.72 12.66 0.53
C SER A 66 -16.21 12.30 0.47
N LEU A 67 -16.69 11.46 1.40
CA LEU A 67 -18.09 11.00 1.40
C LEU A 67 -19.05 12.12 1.84
N ILE A 68 -18.64 12.94 2.81
CA ILE A 68 -19.40 14.11 3.25
C ILE A 68 -19.47 15.16 2.13
N ILE A 69 -18.35 15.40 1.44
CA ILE A 69 -18.29 16.29 0.27
C ILE A 69 -19.19 15.77 -0.85
N MET A 70 -19.13 14.48 -1.17
CA MET A 70 -20.00 13.88 -2.17
C MET A 70 -21.48 14.04 -1.82
N GLU A 71 -21.87 13.72 -0.58
CA GLU A 71 -23.26 13.85 -0.12
C GLU A 71 -23.73 15.31 -0.16
N TYR A 72 -22.88 16.25 0.25
CA TYR A 72 -23.19 17.67 0.19
C TYR A 72 -23.46 18.12 -1.26
N ILE A 73 -22.57 17.78 -2.21
CA ILE A 73 -22.75 18.12 -3.62
C ILE A 73 -24.02 17.46 -4.18
N ASP A 74 -24.31 16.21 -3.82
CA ASP A 74 -25.51 15.52 -4.27
C ASP A 74 -26.79 16.24 -3.81
N LYS A 75 -26.80 16.74 -2.56
CA LYS A 75 -27.92 17.50 -1.97
C LYS A 75 -28.11 18.91 -2.54
N LEU A 76 -27.07 19.50 -3.14
CA LEU A 76 -27.20 20.80 -3.80
C LEU A 76 -28.09 20.75 -5.06
N ASN A 77 -28.47 19.55 -5.53
CA ASN A 77 -29.32 19.35 -6.71
C ASN A 77 -28.81 20.11 -7.94
N LEU A 78 -27.49 20.15 -8.13
CA LEU A 78 -26.85 20.74 -9.31
C LEU A 78 -27.10 19.91 -10.59
N SER A 79 -27.71 18.72 -10.45
CA SER A 79 -28.17 17.81 -11.50
C SER A 79 -29.39 17.04 -10.98
N GLU A 80 -30.26 16.56 -11.88
CA GLU A 80 -31.43 15.75 -11.55
C GLU A 80 -31.07 14.38 -10.95
N GLU A 81 -29.89 13.86 -11.28
CA GLU A 81 -29.45 12.54 -10.82
C GLU A 81 -29.12 12.57 -9.32
N LYS A 82 -29.74 11.67 -8.53
CA LYS A 82 -29.44 11.49 -7.10
C LYS A 82 -28.55 10.27 -6.90
N LEU A 83 -27.30 10.48 -6.53
CA LEU A 83 -26.29 9.42 -6.46
C LEU A 83 -26.32 8.64 -5.15
N PHE A 84 -26.80 9.22 -4.05
CA PHE A 84 -26.94 8.49 -2.79
C PHE A 84 -28.26 7.72 -2.67
N GLY A 85 -29.31 8.10 -3.41
CA GLY A 85 -30.62 7.46 -3.36
C GLY A 85 -31.77 8.47 -3.50
N ASN A 86 -32.96 7.98 -3.79
CA ASN A 86 -34.14 8.82 -4.03
C ASN A 86 -34.88 9.22 -2.76
N ASN A 87 -34.72 8.42 -1.69
CA ASN A 87 -35.35 8.59 -0.39
C ASN A 87 -34.37 8.23 0.74
N ASP A 88 -34.71 8.60 1.97
CA ASP A 88 -33.82 8.43 3.14
C ASP A 88 -33.45 6.97 3.41
N LYS A 89 -34.34 6.03 3.09
CA LYS A 89 -34.09 4.60 3.24
C LYS A 89 -33.00 4.13 2.26
N GLU A 90 -33.12 4.46 0.98
CA GLU A 90 -32.10 4.15 -0.03
C GLU A 90 -30.76 4.79 0.31
N ILE A 91 -30.76 6.05 0.77
CA ILE A 91 -29.55 6.75 1.21
C ILE A 91 -28.87 6.01 2.36
N ALA A 92 -29.64 5.60 3.37
CA ALA A 92 -29.11 4.83 4.50
C ALA A 92 -28.54 3.48 4.05
N GLN A 93 -29.25 2.76 3.17
CA GLN A 93 -28.80 1.47 2.63
C GLN A 93 -27.49 1.60 1.84
N ASN A 94 -27.38 2.61 0.96
CA ASN A 94 -26.16 2.85 0.19
C ASN A 94 -24.98 3.26 1.09
N LYS A 95 -25.21 4.02 2.16
CA LYS A 95 -24.16 4.35 3.15
C LYS A 95 -23.66 3.11 3.89
N VAL A 96 -24.57 2.23 4.32
CA VAL A 96 -24.22 0.94 4.92
C VAL A 96 -23.42 0.08 3.94
N LEU A 97 -23.80 0.08 2.66
CA LEU A 97 -23.10 -0.67 1.63
C LEU A 97 -21.70 -0.12 1.35
N ILE A 98 -21.53 1.21 1.32
CA ILE A 98 -20.21 1.85 1.23
C ILE A 98 -19.30 1.38 2.36
N GLU A 99 -19.81 1.33 3.60
CA GLU A 99 -19.03 0.91 4.75
C GLU A 99 -18.63 -0.58 4.66
N HIS A 100 -19.58 -1.46 4.31
CA HIS A 100 -19.27 -2.88 4.11
C HIS A 100 -18.21 -3.09 3.03
N ILE A 101 -18.35 -2.45 1.86
CA ILE A 101 -17.37 -2.56 0.78
C ILE A 101 -16.02 -1.98 1.21
N SER A 102 -15.99 -0.89 1.97
CA SER A 102 -14.76 -0.32 2.51
C SER A 102 -14.03 -1.30 3.43
N GLN A 103 -14.74 -1.85 4.42
CA GLN A 103 -14.16 -2.72 5.44
C GLN A 103 -13.80 -4.11 4.92
N GLU A 104 -14.64 -4.68 4.05
CA GLU A 104 -14.57 -6.11 3.74
C GLU A 104 -13.99 -6.42 2.37
N VAL A 105 -13.99 -5.46 1.44
CA VAL A 105 -13.49 -5.66 0.08
C VAL A 105 -12.30 -4.74 -0.17
N THR A 106 -12.48 -3.44 -0.02
CA THR A 106 -11.46 -2.42 -0.30
C THR A 106 -10.21 -2.64 0.56
N SER A 107 -10.37 -2.87 1.86
CA SER A 107 -9.25 -3.12 2.77
C SER A 107 -8.40 -4.33 2.32
N LEU A 108 -9.03 -5.40 1.84
CA LEU A 108 -8.36 -6.61 1.40
C LEU A 108 -7.63 -6.39 0.07
N LEU A 109 -8.27 -5.74 -0.91
CA LEU A 109 -7.60 -5.39 -2.17
C LEU A 109 -6.37 -4.49 -1.95
N LEU A 110 -6.50 -3.47 -1.10
CA LEU A 110 -5.41 -2.54 -0.82
C LEU A 110 -4.30 -3.17 0.04
N SER A 111 -4.61 -4.18 0.85
CA SER A 111 -3.58 -4.87 1.63
C SER A 111 -2.49 -5.49 0.74
N CYS A 112 -2.85 -5.93 -0.48
CA CYS A 112 -1.88 -6.38 -1.48
C CYS A 112 -0.94 -5.27 -1.94
N LEU A 113 -1.44 -4.04 -2.08
CA LEU A 113 -0.66 -2.88 -2.52
C LEU A 113 0.27 -2.37 -1.42
N PHE A 114 -0.15 -2.50 -0.16
CA PHE A 114 0.62 -2.08 1.00
C PHE A 114 1.64 -3.10 1.50
N ALA A 115 1.80 -4.23 0.81
CA ALA A 115 2.86 -5.18 1.10
C ALA A 115 4.26 -4.55 0.94
N LYS A 116 4.44 -3.56 0.05
CA LYS A 116 5.70 -2.79 -0.14
C LYS A 116 6.94 -3.69 -0.21
N GLY A 117 6.85 -4.77 -0.98
CA GLY A 117 7.92 -5.76 -1.14
C GLY A 117 8.00 -6.82 -0.05
N SER A 118 7.22 -6.77 1.03
CA SER A 118 7.14 -7.86 2.02
C SER A 118 6.42 -9.08 1.42
N GLU A 119 7.16 -10.16 1.21
CA GLU A 119 6.61 -11.42 0.70
C GLU A 119 5.64 -12.05 1.70
N MET A 120 5.91 -11.96 3.00
CA MET A 120 5.00 -12.51 4.02
C MET A 120 3.65 -11.78 4.03
N LYS A 121 3.66 -10.44 4.03
CA LYS A 121 2.42 -9.64 4.00
C LYS A 121 1.67 -9.85 2.70
N LEU A 122 2.38 -9.92 1.57
CA LEU A 122 1.77 -10.21 0.27
C LEU A 122 1.09 -11.58 0.30
N ARG A 123 1.76 -12.64 0.76
CA ARG A 123 1.19 -13.98 0.86
C ARG A 123 -0.09 -13.99 1.71
N GLN A 124 -0.05 -13.37 2.89
CA GLN A 124 -1.22 -13.23 3.76
C GLN A 124 -2.37 -12.45 3.10
N ALA A 125 -2.06 -11.40 2.34
CA ALA A 125 -3.05 -10.63 1.61
C ALA A 125 -3.68 -11.45 0.48
N LEU A 126 -2.86 -12.18 -0.29
CA LEU A 126 -3.30 -13.04 -1.39
C LEU A 126 -4.21 -14.18 -0.91
N GLU A 127 -3.97 -14.74 0.27
CA GLU A 127 -4.81 -15.77 0.89
C GLU A 127 -6.23 -15.26 1.21
N LYS A 128 -6.38 -13.96 1.50
CA LYS A 128 -7.67 -13.33 1.83
C LYS A 128 -8.42 -12.78 0.62
N LEU A 129 -7.77 -12.63 -0.53
CA LEU A 129 -8.41 -12.10 -1.74
C LEU A 129 -9.68 -12.85 -2.17
N PRO A 130 -9.74 -14.21 -2.14
CA PRO A 130 -10.97 -14.92 -2.48
C PRO A 130 -12.17 -14.48 -1.62
N GLN A 131 -11.95 -14.21 -0.34
CA GLN A 131 -13.00 -13.72 0.57
C GLN A 131 -13.54 -12.35 0.15
N ALA A 132 -12.68 -11.48 -0.38
CA ALA A 132 -13.10 -10.17 -0.90
C ALA A 132 -14.05 -10.34 -2.11
N PHE A 133 -13.73 -11.30 -3.01
CA PHE A 133 -14.54 -11.56 -4.19
C PHE A 133 -15.87 -12.24 -3.84
N GLU A 134 -15.86 -13.23 -2.94
CA GLU A 134 -17.08 -13.88 -2.46
C GLU A 134 -18.04 -12.88 -1.80
N LYS A 135 -17.53 -12.00 -0.93
CA LYS A 135 -18.33 -10.95 -0.31
C LYS A 135 -18.89 -9.97 -1.33
N MET A 136 -18.08 -9.58 -2.31
CA MET A 136 -18.53 -8.70 -3.38
C MET A 136 -19.62 -9.35 -4.24
N ASP A 137 -19.50 -10.65 -4.54
CA ASP A 137 -20.54 -11.40 -5.26
C ASP A 137 -21.88 -11.38 -4.51
N ILE A 138 -21.86 -11.62 -3.19
CA ILE A 138 -23.05 -11.56 -2.31
C ILE A 138 -23.69 -10.16 -2.35
N LEU A 139 -22.88 -9.11 -2.19
CA LEU A 139 -23.39 -7.73 -2.21
C LEU A 139 -23.98 -7.37 -3.58
N LEU A 140 -23.38 -7.84 -4.66
CA LEU A 140 -23.87 -7.63 -6.03
C LEU A 140 -25.13 -8.45 -6.35
N GLU A 141 -25.53 -9.43 -5.53
CA GLU A 141 -26.81 -10.13 -5.75
C GLU A 141 -28.02 -9.22 -5.64
N GLN A 142 -27.92 -8.18 -4.82
CA GLN A 142 -28.97 -7.21 -4.60
C GLN A 142 -28.98 -6.11 -5.67
N ALA A 143 -27.91 -6.00 -6.47
CA ALA A 143 -27.79 -4.99 -7.51
C ALA A 143 -28.60 -5.37 -8.75
N GLN A 144 -29.37 -4.43 -9.27
CA GLN A 144 -30.16 -4.60 -10.50
C GLN A 144 -29.51 -3.86 -11.66
N GLY A 145 -28.38 -4.39 -12.17
CA GLY A 145 -27.71 -3.86 -13.35
C GLY A 145 -26.21 -4.12 -13.39
N SER A 146 -25.51 -3.29 -14.17
CA SER A 146 -24.05 -3.35 -14.37
C SER A 146 -23.25 -2.83 -13.18
N TYR A 147 -23.87 -2.03 -12.32
CA TYR A 147 -23.30 -1.37 -11.16
C TYR A 147 -24.24 -1.47 -9.94
N PHE A 148 -23.80 -1.04 -8.75
CA PHE A 148 -24.70 -0.90 -7.61
C PHE A 148 -25.80 0.15 -7.87
N GLY A 149 -25.49 1.17 -8.67
CA GLY A 149 -26.46 2.14 -9.18
C GLY A 149 -27.34 1.64 -10.34
N GLY A 150 -27.29 0.34 -10.66
CA GLY A 150 -28.02 -0.24 -11.79
C GLY A 150 -27.30 0.00 -13.12
N THR A 151 -27.82 0.89 -13.97
CA THR A 151 -27.23 1.17 -15.30
C THR A 151 -26.18 2.28 -15.29
N LYS A 152 -26.09 3.07 -14.22
CA LYS A 152 -25.11 4.14 -14.01
C LYS A 152 -24.41 3.98 -12.67
N LEU A 153 -23.30 4.69 -12.48
CA LEU A 153 -22.59 4.73 -11.19
C LEU A 153 -23.43 5.48 -10.16
N ASN A 154 -23.55 4.93 -8.95
CA ASN A 154 -24.05 5.66 -7.79
C ASN A 154 -22.92 6.01 -6.81
N ALA A 155 -23.26 6.55 -5.63
CA ALA A 155 -22.29 6.88 -4.60
C ALA A 155 -21.50 5.67 -4.08
N VAL A 156 -22.08 4.47 -4.07
CA VAL A 156 -21.40 3.22 -3.71
C VAL A 156 -20.30 2.91 -4.71
N ASP A 157 -20.66 2.92 -6.00
CA ASP A 157 -19.72 2.65 -7.09
C ASP A 157 -18.57 3.66 -7.10
N MET A 158 -18.88 4.96 -7.01
CA MET A 158 -17.89 6.03 -6.99
C MET A 158 -17.00 6.00 -5.76
N SER A 159 -17.49 5.46 -4.64
CA SER A 159 -16.70 5.30 -3.42
C SER A 159 -15.66 4.19 -3.53
N PHE A 160 -15.97 3.15 -4.31
CA PHE A 160 -15.11 1.97 -4.47
C PHE A 160 -14.20 2.06 -5.70
N ALA A 161 -14.69 2.59 -6.82
CA ALA A 161 -14.03 2.61 -8.12
C ALA A 161 -12.56 3.10 -8.06
N PRO A 162 -12.20 4.18 -7.35
CA PRO A 162 -10.80 4.60 -7.26
C PRO A 162 -9.87 3.51 -6.73
N PHE A 163 -10.28 2.78 -5.69
CA PHE A 163 -9.46 1.73 -5.09
C PHE A 163 -9.40 0.48 -5.96
N LEU A 164 -10.49 0.17 -6.66
CA LEU A 164 -10.49 -0.88 -7.67
C LEU A 164 -9.52 -0.54 -8.81
N CYS A 165 -9.49 0.69 -9.30
CA CYS A 165 -8.53 1.12 -10.33
C CYS A 165 -7.07 0.93 -9.88
N TYR A 166 -6.76 1.27 -8.62
CA TYR A 166 -5.46 1.01 -8.02
C TYR A 166 -5.10 -0.49 -8.09
N TYR A 167 -6.02 -1.35 -7.66
CA TYR A 167 -5.83 -2.79 -7.68
C TYR A 167 -5.65 -3.35 -9.10
N LEU A 168 -6.48 -2.91 -10.06
CA LEU A 168 -6.41 -3.38 -11.45
C LEU A 168 -5.09 -2.97 -12.13
N VAL A 169 -4.65 -1.72 -11.94
CA VAL A 169 -3.35 -1.27 -12.51
C VAL A 169 -2.19 -2.00 -11.84
N ALA A 170 -2.25 -2.22 -10.52
CA ALA A 170 -1.24 -3.01 -9.83
C ALA A 170 -1.20 -4.47 -10.33
N GLN A 171 -2.36 -5.05 -10.64
CA GLN A 171 -2.45 -6.41 -11.19
C GLN A 171 -1.82 -6.51 -12.59
N GLU A 172 -1.95 -5.48 -13.43
CA GLU A 172 -1.27 -5.43 -14.74
C GLU A 172 0.26 -5.41 -14.59
N ILE A 173 0.78 -4.79 -13.53
CA ILE A 173 2.22 -4.72 -13.23
C ILE A 173 2.69 -6.01 -12.53
N TYR A 174 1.84 -6.58 -11.67
CA TYR A 174 2.18 -7.68 -10.79
C TYR A 174 1.13 -8.80 -10.88
N PRO A 175 1.25 -9.72 -11.88
CA PRO A 175 0.25 -10.74 -12.17
C PRO A 175 -0.03 -11.75 -11.05
N ARG A 176 0.77 -11.76 -9.98
CA ARG A 176 0.50 -12.54 -8.76
C ARG A 176 -0.78 -12.08 -8.05
N LEU A 177 -1.19 -10.82 -8.25
CA LEU A 177 -2.51 -10.35 -7.79
C LEU A 177 -3.60 -11.04 -8.61
N LYS A 178 -4.49 -11.76 -7.94
CA LYS A 178 -5.53 -12.53 -8.61
C LYS A 178 -6.70 -11.64 -8.98
N LEU A 179 -7.34 -11.93 -10.11
CA LEU A 179 -8.65 -11.36 -10.44
C LEU A 179 -9.75 -12.38 -10.08
N PRO A 180 -10.98 -11.91 -9.82
CA PRO A 180 -12.15 -12.79 -9.75
C PRO A 180 -12.35 -13.52 -11.08
N GLN A 181 -13.13 -14.61 -11.09
CA GLN A 181 -13.52 -15.28 -12.34
C GLN A 181 -14.29 -14.29 -13.23
N GLU A 182 -13.97 -14.21 -14.52
CA GLU A 182 -14.58 -13.23 -15.43
C GLU A 182 -16.10 -13.36 -15.53
N SER A 183 -16.63 -14.57 -15.39
CA SER A 183 -18.07 -14.86 -15.40
C SER A 183 -18.78 -14.61 -14.06
N SER A 184 -18.05 -14.36 -12.98
CA SER A 184 -18.64 -14.01 -11.68
C SER A 184 -19.25 -12.60 -11.72
N LYS A 185 -20.17 -12.29 -10.80
CA LYS A 185 -20.75 -10.94 -10.70
C LYS A 185 -19.67 -9.90 -10.43
N THR A 186 -18.72 -10.23 -9.57
CA THR A 186 -17.56 -9.40 -9.25
C THR A 186 -16.66 -9.18 -10.46
N GLY A 187 -16.37 -10.22 -11.24
CA GLY A 187 -15.58 -10.11 -12.48
C GLY A 187 -16.23 -9.21 -13.51
N ILE A 188 -17.54 -9.37 -13.74
CA ILE A 188 -18.33 -8.51 -14.63
C ILE A 188 -18.35 -7.07 -14.11
N TYR A 189 -18.59 -6.87 -12.80
CA TYR A 189 -18.58 -5.54 -12.18
C TYR A 189 -17.20 -4.86 -12.32
N PHE A 190 -16.10 -5.59 -12.09
CA PHE A 190 -14.75 -5.06 -12.23
C PHE A 190 -14.47 -4.60 -13.67
N LYS A 191 -14.90 -5.40 -14.64
CA LYS A 191 -14.83 -5.05 -16.06
C LYS A 191 -15.65 -3.80 -16.36
N ASN A 192 -16.89 -3.72 -15.89
CA ASN A 192 -17.77 -2.57 -16.12
C ASN A 192 -17.17 -1.28 -15.53
N ILE A 193 -16.61 -1.33 -14.31
CA ILE A 193 -15.93 -0.17 -13.71
C ILE A 193 -14.70 0.22 -14.54
N LYS A 194 -13.89 -0.76 -14.97
CA LYS A 194 -12.72 -0.50 -15.82
C LYS A 194 -13.12 0.17 -17.14
N GLU A 195 -14.22 -0.25 -17.76
CA GLU A 195 -14.68 0.26 -19.06
C GLU A 195 -15.52 1.54 -18.96
N ASN A 196 -15.94 1.95 -17.76
CA ASN A 196 -16.73 3.16 -17.57
C ASN A 196 -15.96 4.40 -18.02
N LYS A 197 -16.59 5.21 -18.88
CA LYS A 197 -15.96 6.39 -19.51
C LYS A 197 -15.41 7.41 -18.50
N TYR A 198 -16.10 7.66 -17.39
CA TYR A 198 -15.65 8.65 -16.40
C TYR A 198 -14.52 8.09 -15.54
N VAL A 199 -14.55 6.79 -15.23
CA VAL A 199 -13.44 6.10 -14.55
C VAL A 199 -12.18 6.14 -15.42
N GLN A 200 -12.34 5.87 -16.72
CA GLN A 200 -11.28 5.99 -17.72
C GLN A 200 -10.69 7.40 -17.75
N GLU A 201 -11.53 8.43 -17.93
CA GLU A 201 -11.11 9.82 -18.06
C GLU A 201 -10.49 10.39 -16.77
N VAL A 202 -11.13 10.17 -15.62
CA VAL A 202 -10.75 10.79 -14.34
C VAL A 202 -9.56 10.10 -13.68
N ILE A 203 -9.43 8.77 -13.87
CA ILE A 203 -8.48 7.94 -13.12
C ILE A 203 -7.51 7.22 -14.05
N LEU A 204 -7.98 6.26 -14.85
CA LEU A 204 -7.10 5.29 -15.53
C LEU A 204 -6.22 5.94 -16.60
N ASN A 205 -6.76 6.91 -17.35
CA ASN A 205 -6.04 7.65 -18.39
C ASN A 205 -5.29 8.87 -17.85
N LYS A 206 -5.35 9.12 -16.52
CA LYS A 206 -4.61 10.23 -15.94
C LYS A 206 -3.10 9.97 -16.06
N LYS A 207 -2.41 10.85 -16.79
CA LYS A 207 -0.96 10.77 -17.01
C LYS A 207 -0.22 10.58 -15.69
N GLY A 208 0.68 9.59 -15.63
CA GLY A 208 1.48 9.26 -14.45
C GLY A 208 0.78 8.36 -13.42
N PHE A 209 -0.49 7.98 -13.62
CA PHE A 209 -1.19 7.11 -12.67
C PHE A 209 -0.53 5.73 -12.57
N LYS A 210 -0.21 5.10 -13.70
CA LYS A 210 0.51 3.82 -13.72
C LYS A 210 1.88 3.89 -13.04
N ASP A 211 2.64 4.97 -13.27
CA ASP A 211 3.95 5.17 -12.64
C ASP A 211 3.83 5.39 -11.12
N HIS A 212 2.76 6.06 -10.68
CA HIS A 212 2.44 6.21 -9.26
C HIS A 212 2.17 4.84 -8.61
N ILE A 213 1.35 4.00 -9.25
CA ILE A 213 1.08 2.64 -8.76
C ILE A 213 2.35 1.78 -8.78
N GLN A 214 3.15 1.84 -9.85
CA GLN A 214 4.44 1.16 -9.93
C GLN A 214 5.33 1.52 -8.73
N THR A 215 5.44 2.81 -8.41
CA THR A 215 6.23 3.29 -7.27
C THR A 215 5.69 2.76 -5.94
N MET A 216 4.37 2.67 -5.79
CA MET A 216 3.73 2.18 -4.58
C MET A 216 4.04 0.71 -4.28
N ILE A 217 4.06 -0.13 -5.32
CA ILE A 217 4.20 -1.59 -5.17
C ILE A 217 5.62 -2.10 -5.42
N SER A 218 6.54 -1.23 -5.83
CA SER A 218 7.93 -1.62 -6.09
C SER A 218 8.63 -2.06 -4.80
N GLU A 219 9.50 -3.06 -4.93
CA GLU A 219 10.34 -3.53 -3.83
C GLU A 219 11.31 -2.42 -3.38
N PRO A 220 11.61 -2.32 -2.08
CA PRO A 220 12.65 -1.44 -1.60
C PRO A 220 14.02 -1.74 -2.23
N GLU A 221 14.83 -0.70 -2.40
CA GLU A 221 16.14 -0.81 -3.04
C GLU A 221 17.03 -1.87 -2.37
N TYR A 222 17.06 -1.92 -1.03
CA TYR A 222 17.89 -2.88 -0.30
C TYR A 222 17.51 -4.35 -0.57
N ILE A 223 16.22 -4.66 -0.81
CA ILE A 223 15.79 -6.00 -1.22
C ILE A 223 16.33 -6.32 -2.62
N THR A 224 16.20 -5.37 -3.54
CA THR A 224 16.72 -5.51 -4.90
C THR A 224 18.25 -5.70 -4.90
N THR A 225 18.96 -4.99 -4.02
CA THR A 225 20.41 -5.14 -3.84
C THR A 225 20.80 -6.55 -3.39
N ILE A 226 20.09 -7.13 -2.42
CA ILE A 226 20.34 -8.51 -1.96
C ILE A 226 20.13 -9.48 -3.14
N LYS A 227 18.97 -9.43 -3.80
CA LYS A 227 18.62 -10.35 -4.90
C LYS A 227 19.60 -10.29 -6.09
N LYS A 228 20.21 -9.12 -6.34
CA LYS A 228 21.18 -8.92 -7.43
C LYS A 228 22.63 -9.17 -7.02
N SER A 229 22.91 -9.35 -5.74
CA SER A 229 24.26 -9.56 -5.26
C SER A 229 24.82 -10.92 -5.68
N SER A 230 26.13 -10.95 -5.90
CA SER A 230 26.82 -12.17 -6.34
C SER A 230 26.75 -13.26 -5.28
N ARG A 231 26.49 -14.49 -5.73
CA ARG A 231 26.58 -15.73 -4.93
C ARG A 231 27.99 -16.35 -4.97
N ILE A 232 28.96 -15.66 -5.57
CA ILE A 232 30.35 -16.09 -5.57
C ILE A 232 30.96 -15.80 -4.19
N LEU A 233 31.76 -16.75 -3.70
CA LEU A 233 32.47 -16.61 -2.44
C LEU A 233 33.41 -15.41 -2.46
N VAL A 234 33.41 -14.65 -1.37
CA VAL A 234 34.36 -13.56 -1.13
C VAL A 234 35.70 -14.15 -0.72
N GLU A 235 36.78 -13.64 -1.33
CA GLU A 235 38.16 -14.07 -1.01
C GLU A 235 38.63 -13.49 0.33
N ASP A 236 38.41 -12.20 0.56
CA ASP A 236 38.83 -11.47 1.77
C ASP A 236 37.62 -11.08 2.62
N ILE A 237 37.16 -12.04 3.45
CA ILE A 237 36.00 -11.85 4.32
C ILE A 237 36.30 -10.77 5.39
N GLU A 238 37.54 -10.66 5.87
CA GLU A 238 37.95 -9.69 6.89
C GLU A 238 37.78 -8.26 6.41
N LYS A 239 38.22 -7.98 5.18
CA LYS A 239 38.04 -6.68 4.54
C LYS A 239 36.56 -6.34 4.36
N GLU A 240 35.74 -7.27 3.86
CA GLU A 240 34.32 -7.00 3.63
C GLU A 240 33.54 -6.82 4.95
N VAL A 241 33.86 -7.55 6.01
CA VAL A 241 33.28 -7.30 7.36
C VAL A 241 33.62 -5.91 7.87
N LYS A 242 34.86 -5.44 7.64
CA LYS A 242 35.24 -4.07 8.00
C LYS A 242 34.41 -3.03 7.23
N ILE A 243 34.29 -3.20 5.91
CA ILE A 243 33.47 -2.32 5.05
C ILE A 243 32.01 -2.30 5.51
N LEU A 244 31.44 -3.48 5.83
CA LEU A 244 30.07 -3.61 6.34
C LEU A 244 29.89 -2.80 7.63
N ASN A 245 30.77 -3.00 8.62
CA ASN A 245 30.67 -2.31 9.91
C ASN A 245 30.85 -0.79 9.78
N ASP A 246 31.74 -0.32 8.89
CA ASP A 246 31.94 1.10 8.61
C ASP A 246 30.66 1.74 8.03
N LYS A 247 30.01 1.06 7.08
CA LYS A 247 28.73 1.49 6.51
C LYS A 247 27.62 1.56 7.57
N ILE A 248 27.48 0.51 8.37
CA ILE A 248 26.46 0.45 9.44
C ILE A 248 26.66 1.60 10.43
N SER A 249 27.89 1.79 10.90
CA SER A 249 28.24 2.82 11.88
C SER A 249 28.00 4.23 11.34
N SER A 250 28.21 4.47 10.04
CA SER A 250 27.93 5.77 9.42
C SER A 250 26.44 6.14 9.37
N LYS A 251 25.55 5.13 9.36
CA LYS A 251 24.09 5.31 9.22
C LYS A 251 23.35 5.23 10.56
N ILE A 252 23.82 4.40 11.50
CA ILE A 252 23.19 4.24 12.82
C ILE A 252 23.87 5.19 13.82
N GLN A 253 23.28 6.37 14.05
CA GLN A 253 23.76 7.31 15.06
C GLN A 253 23.44 6.80 16.49
N ASN A 254 24.35 6.04 17.09
CA ASN A 254 24.46 5.69 18.52
C ASN A 254 23.24 5.06 19.24
N LYS A 255 22.16 4.68 18.56
CA LYS A 255 20.95 4.17 19.23
C LYS A 255 20.98 2.69 19.63
N ASN A 256 21.83 1.88 19.00
CA ASN A 256 22.22 0.52 19.40
C ASN A 256 23.37 0.07 18.46
N PRO A 257 24.62 -0.13 18.93
CA PRO A 257 25.70 -0.52 18.05
C PRO A 257 25.51 -1.96 17.56
N ILE A 258 25.40 -2.13 16.24
CA ILE A 258 25.38 -3.45 15.58
C ILE A 258 26.75 -3.67 14.98
N PHE A 259 27.38 -4.78 15.35
CA PHE A 259 28.71 -5.13 14.86
C PHE A 259 28.74 -6.58 14.39
N TRP A 260 29.27 -6.78 13.19
CA TRP A 260 29.47 -8.08 12.58
C TRP A 260 30.91 -8.55 12.78
N LYS A 261 31.06 -9.85 13.04
CA LYS A 261 32.36 -10.50 13.16
C LYS A 261 32.38 -11.79 12.35
N ILE A 262 33.59 -12.24 12.02
CA ILE A 262 33.81 -13.52 11.36
C ILE A 262 33.92 -14.59 12.44
N ASN A 263 33.28 -15.72 12.19
CA ASN A 263 33.45 -16.93 12.97
C ASN A 263 33.56 -18.13 12.03
N LYS A 264 33.94 -19.30 12.57
CA LYS A 264 34.15 -20.52 11.78
C LYS A 264 33.67 -21.72 12.55
N ASN A 265 33.01 -22.63 11.84
CA ASN A 265 32.68 -23.97 12.33
C ASN A 265 33.40 -25.04 11.51
N GLU A 266 33.07 -26.31 11.73
CA GLU A 266 33.65 -27.45 11.01
C GLU A 266 33.43 -27.40 9.48
N LYS A 267 32.38 -26.70 9.03
CA LYS A 267 32.02 -26.60 7.61
C LYS A 267 32.73 -25.42 6.92
N GLY A 268 32.98 -24.33 7.64
CA GLY A 268 33.73 -23.19 7.13
C GLY A 268 33.37 -21.85 7.80
N PRO A 269 33.78 -20.72 7.20
CA PRO A 269 33.55 -19.39 7.78
C PRO A 269 32.10 -18.96 7.62
N PHE A 270 31.64 -18.12 8.53
CA PHE A 270 30.37 -17.40 8.49
C PHE A 270 30.54 -16.03 9.17
N ILE A 271 29.62 -15.11 8.91
CA ILE A 271 29.56 -13.85 9.65
C ILE A 271 28.43 -13.91 10.68
N GLU A 272 28.65 -13.31 11.84
CA GLU A 272 27.64 -13.28 12.90
C GLU A 272 27.54 -11.90 13.56
N THR A 273 26.34 -11.60 14.07
CA THR A 273 26.09 -10.47 14.96
C THR A 273 25.18 -10.89 16.11
N THR A 274 25.16 -10.11 17.18
CA THR A 274 24.30 -10.34 18.33
C THR A 274 23.77 -9.00 18.83
N VAL A 275 22.45 -8.89 18.93
CA VAL A 275 21.76 -7.66 19.35
C VAL A 275 20.92 -7.96 20.58
N THR A 276 21.07 -7.14 21.61
CA THR A 276 20.24 -7.18 22.82
C THR A 276 19.21 -6.06 22.76
N PHE A 277 17.94 -6.42 22.87
CA PHE A 277 16.80 -5.51 22.86
C PHE A 277 16.46 -5.05 24.27
N LYS A 278 15.78 -3.90 24.40
CA LYS A 278 15.42 -3.33 25.70
C LYS A 278 14.39 -4.16 26.45
N ASN A 279 13.56 -4.89 25.72
CA ASN A 279 12.47 -5.71 26.24
C ASN A 279 12.10 -6.83 25.25
N TYR A 280 11.31 -7.79 25.71
CA TYR A 280 10.91 -8.95 24.92
C TYR A 280 10.00 -8.60 23.74
N ASP A 281 9.20 -7.53 23.83
CA ASP A 281 8.32 -7.09 22.73
C ASP A 281 9.12 -6.59 21.52
N GLU A 282 10.18 -5.81 21.74
CA GLU A 282 11.10 -5.36 20.69
C GLU A 282 11.79 -6.55 20.01
N ALA A 283 12.25 -7.54 20.77
CA ALA A 283 12.88 -8.74 20.22
C ALA A 283 11.90 -9.56 19.37
N LEU A 284 10.68 -9.81 19.85
CA LEU A 284 9.66 -10.56 19.10
C LEU A 284 9.22 -9.82 17.82
N LYS A 285 9.11 -8.49 17.85
CA LYS A 285 8.87 -7.68 16.65
C LYS A 285 10.00 -7.80 15.64
N SER A 286 11.25 -7.84 16.11
CA SER A 286 12.42 -8.02 15.25
C SER A 286 12.45 -9.41 14.63
N VAL A 287 12.07 -10.48 15.35
CA VAL A 287 11.95 -11.84 14.77
C VAL A 287 11.02 -11.85 13.57
N ASN A 288 9.83 -11.23 13.68
CA ASN A 288 8.90 -11.16 12.55
C ASN A 288 9.50 -10.43 11.34
N LYS A 289 10.26 -9.36 11.57
CA LYS A 289 10.94 -8.62 10.51
C LYS A 289 12.12 -9.39 9.89
N ILE A 290 12.86 -10.17 10.69
CA ILE A 290 13.92 -11.06 10.21
C ILE A 290 13.30 -12.09 9.27
N CYS A 291 12.26 -12.79 9.71
CA CYS A 291 11.54 -13.77 8.89
C CYS A 291 11.06 -13.14 7.58
N ASP A 292 10.48 -11.95 7.64
CA ASP A 292 10.00 -11.24 6.45
C ASP A 292 11.13 -10.88 5.48
N LEU A 293 12.25 -10.36 5.99
CA LEU A 293 13.44 -10.08 5.17
C LEU A 293 13.95 -11.35 4.48
N GLN A 294 14.00 -12.46 5.20
CA GLN A 294 14.47 -13.74 4.67
C GLN A 294 13.58 -14.26 3.54
N GLU A 295 12.26 -14.33 3.77
CA GLU A 295 11.28 -14.76 2.78
C GLU A 295 11.28 -13.82 1.56
N THR A 296 11.36 -12.52 1.81
CA THR A 296 11.33 -11.48 0.76
C THR A 296 12.57 -11.53 -0.13
N SER A 297 13.74 -11.76 0.46
CA SER A 297 15.02 -11.77 -0.27
C SER A 297 15.40 -13.15 -0.82
N ASP A 298 14.61 -14.19 -0.52
CA ASP A 298 14.94 -15.60 -0.81
C ASP A 298 16.35 -15.95 -0.29
N HIS A 299 16.64 -15.51 0.94
CA HIS A 299 17.94 -15.66 1.58
C HIS A 299 17.78 -15.88 3.07
N HIS A 300 18.23 -17.02 3.56
CA HIS A 300 18.00 -17.45 4.94
C HIS A 300 19.27 -17.37 5.77
N SER A 301 19.11 -16.91 7.00
CA SER A 301 20.15 -16.90 8.03
C SER A 301 19.78 -17.89 9.13
N ASN A 302 20.78 -18.37 9.87
CA ASN A 302 20.53 -19.04 11.13
C ASN A 302 20.39 -17.97 12.21
N PHE A 303 19.33 -18.00 13.01
CA PHE A 303 19.18 -17.08 14.13
C PHE A 303 18.71 -17.78 15.39
N ILE A 304 19.15 -17.27 16.54
CA ILE A 304 18.87 -17.79 17.86
C ILE A 304 18.29 -16.66 18.71
N LEU A 305 17.06 -16.83 19.20
CA LEU A 305 16.47 -15.95 20.20
C LEU A 305 16.82 -16.49 21.59
N ASP A 306 17.78 -15.87 22.24
CA ASP A 306 18.21 -16.22 23.59
C ASP A 306 17.54 -15.31 24.63
N ASN A 307 17.07 -15.94 25.72
CA ASN A 307 16.39 -15.27 26.84
C ASN A 307 15.30 -14.26 26.42
N LEU A 308 14.62 -14.51 25.29
CA LEU A 308 13.61 -13.65 24.66
C LEU A 308 14.01 -12.19 24.39
N SER A 309 15.27 -11.80 24.60
CA SER A 309 15.74 -10.41 24.56
C SER A 309 17.02 -10.24 23.75
N GLN A 310 17.71 -11.33 23.41
CA GLN A 310 18.91 -11.30 22.59
C GLN A 310 18.68 -12.11 21.32
N ILE A 311 19.02 -11.52 20.18
CA ILE A 311 19.00 -12.23 18.89
C ILE A 311 20.43 -12.33 18.38
N LYS A 312 20.90 -13.57 18.22
CA LYS A 312 22.11 -13.89 17.46
C LYS A 312 21.72 -14.24 16.04
N VAL A 313 22.43 -13.71 15.04
CA VAL A 313 22.23 -14.02 13.62
C VAL A 313 23.55 -14.46 13.01
N GLU A 314 23.52 -15.53 12.23
CA GLU A 314 24.63 -16.13 11.51
C GLU A 314 24.27 -16.24 10.02
N VAL A 315 25.12 -15.72 9.15
CA VAL A 315 24.88 -15.64 7.71
C VAL A 315 26.04 -16.28 6.96
N CYS A 316 25.71 -17.24 6.08
CA CYS A 316 26.64 -17.84 5.11
C CYS A 316 25.90 -18.64 4.03
N THR A 317 26.57 -18.82 2.90
CA THR A 317 26.09 -19.63 1.78
C THR A 317 26.60 -21.07 1.89
N HIS A 318 25.67 -22.04 1.78
CA HIS A 318 25.97 -23.47 1.96
C HIS A 318 26.08 -24.26 0.64
N GLN A 319 25.72 -23.65 -0.49
CA GLN A 319 25.69 -24.30 -1.82
C GLN A 319 26.30 -23.37 -2.88
N PRO A 320 27.14 -23.89 -3.80
CA PRO A 320 27.64 -25.28 -3.87
C PRO A 320 28.79 -25.56 -2.87
N LYS A 321 29.40 -24.52 -2.28
CA LYS A 321 30.49 -24.63 -1.30
C LYS A 321 30.22 -23.71 -0.12
N TRP A 322 30.56 -24.17 1.08
CA TRP A 322 30.44 -23.37 2.29
C TRP A 322 31.33 -22.11 2.24
N GLY A 323 30.76 -20.96 2.54
CA GLY A 323 31.49 -19.72 2.76
C GLY A 323 30.58 -18.50 2.79
N VAL A 324 31.15 -17.32 2.63
CA VAL A 324 30.43 -16.03 2.65
C VAL A 324 30.52 -15.40 1.26
N THR A 325 29.43 -14.83 0.80
CA THR A 325 29.24 -14.24 -0.53
C THR A 325 28.88 -12.77 -0.42
N ALA A 326 28.92 -12.03 -1.53
CA ALA A 326 28.44 -10.64 -1.55
C ALA A 326 26.94 -10.54 -1.17
N MET A 327 26.14 -11.57 -1.48
CA MET A 327 24.74 -11.66 -1.08
C MET A 327 24.57 -11.72 0.44
N ASP A 328 25.41 -12.49 1.14
CA ASP A 328 25.41 -12.57 2.60
C ASP A 328 25.72 -11.20 3.24
N PHE A 329 26.66 -10.44 2.66
CA PHE A 329 26.99 -9.08 3.12
C PHE A 329 25.88 -8.07 2.84
N ALA A 330 25.24 -8.12 1.67
CA ALA A 330 24.09 -7.27 1.37
C ALA A 330 22.91 -7.56 2.30
N PHE A 331 22.67 -8.84 2.62
CA PHE A 331 21.66 -9.24 3.59
C PHE A 331 21.99 -8.74 4.99
N ALA A 332 23.24 -8.89 5.44
CA ALA A 332 23.70 -8.39 6.74
C ALA A 332 23.57 -6.85 6.86
N GLU A 333 23.90 -6.09 5.80
CA GLU A 333 23.69 -4.64 5.74
C GLU A 333 22.21 -4.28 5.88
N ALA A 334 21.34 -4.91 5.09
CA ALA A 334 19.89 -4.66 5.14
C ALA A 334 19.28 -5.02 6.49
N LEU A 335 19.68 -6.17 7.05
CA LEU A 335 19.23 -6.64 8.36
C LEU A 335 19.63 -5.63 9.45
N SER A 336 20.85 -5.11 9.40
CA SER A 336 21.33 -4.14 10.38
C SER A 336 20.59 -2.82 10.29
N LEU A 337 20.39 -2.28 9.08
CA LEU A 337 19.86 -0.93 8.87
C LEU A 337 18.34 -0.81 8.89
N HIS A 338 17.62 -1.91 8.61
CA HIS A 338 16.17 -1.87 8.42
C HIS A 338 15.40 -2.76 9.40
N VAL A 339 16.08 -3.69 10.07
CA VAL A 339 15.44 -4.66 10.97
C VAL A 339 15.89 -4.51 12.41
N LEU A 340 17.20 -4.50 12.66
CA LEU A 340 17.78 -4.58 14.00
C LEU A 340 18.08 -3.22 14.67
N SER A 341 18.20 -2.14 13.90
CA SER A 341 18.58 -0.79 14.37
C SER A 341 17.50 -0.03 15.14
#